data_AF-A0A5C2CZQ8-F1
#
_entry.id   AF-A0A5C2CZQ8-F1
#
_cell.length_a   1.000
_cell.length_b   1.000
_cell.length_c   1.000
_cell.angle_alpha   90.00
_cell.angle_beta   90.00
_cell.angle_gamma   90.00
#
_symmetry.space_group_name_H-M   'P 1'
#
loop_
_entity.id
_entity.type
_entity.pdbx_description
1 polymer ?
#
loop_
_entity_poly.entity_id
_entity_poly.type
_entity_poly.pdbx_seq_one_letter_code
_entity_poly.pdbx_strand_id
1 'polypeptide(L)'
;MTKKNKPVPPKTQAWIDARKRHRLSHAHVQMARELGLNPKNLGGLDNHRQQPWKAPLPEFIEHLYLKRFGRERPEVIKPLPEQA
;
A
#
# COMPACT_ATOMS: atom_id res chain seq x y z
N MET A 1 -22.42 -25.77 3.74
CA MET A 1 -21.78 -25.21 2.53
C MET A 1 -20.40 -24.69 2.90
N THR A 2 -19.34 -25.46 2.69
CA THR A 2 -17.97 -25.09 3.09
C THR A 2 -17.41 -24.06 2.12
N LYS A 3 -17.27 -22.80 2.56
CA LYS A 3 -16.57 -21.76 1.80
C LYS A 3 -15.09 -22.17 1.72
N LYS A 4 -14.68 -22.78 0.60
CA LYS A 4 -13.27 -23.12 0.32
C LYS A 4 -12.45 -21.83 0.40
N ASN A 5 -11.60 -21.72 1.42
CA ASN A 5 -10.70 -20.59 1.60
C ASN A 5 -9.65 -20.64 0.47
N LYS A 6 -9.84 -19.82 -0.58
CA LYS A 6 -8.90 -19.80 -1.70
C LYS A 6 -7.56 -19.25 -1.20
N PRO A 7 -6.42 -19.91 -1.49
CA PRO A 7 -5.13 -19.40 -1.08
C PRO A 7 -4.94 -17.99 -1.64
N VAL A 8 -4.54 -17.07 -0.75
CA VAL A 8 -4.27 -15.68 -1.13
C VAL A 8 -3.15 -15.69 -2.19
N PRO A 9 -3.31 -15.02 -3.34
CA PRO A 9 -2.26 -14.96 -4.34
C PRO A 9 -0.95 -14.39 -3.75
N PRO A 10 0.24 -14.90 -4.11
CA PRO A 10 1.51 -14.43 -3.55
C PRO A 10 1.74 -12.91 -3.67
N LYS A 11 1.21 -12.30 -4.74
CA LYS A 11 1.23 -10.84 -4.93
C LYS A 11 0.41 -10.10 -3.88
N THR A 12 -0.76 -10.65 -3.52
CA THR A 12 -1.66 -10.09 -2.51
C THR A 12 -1.05 -10.22 -1.12
N GLN A 13 -0.37 -11.34 -0.82
CA GLN A 13 0.34 -11.54 0.44
C GLN A 13 1.43 -10.48 0.66
N ALA A 14 2.24 -10.19 -0.37
CA ALA A 14 3.28 -9.17 -0.28
C ALA A 14 2.72 -7.78 0.05
N TRP A 15 1.52 -7.45 -0.43
CA TRP A 15 0.85 -6.19 -0.08
C TRP A 15 0.29 -6.20 1.34
N ILE A 16 -0.19 -7.33 1.84
CA ILE A 16 -0.63 -7.49 3.24
C ILE A 16 0.55 -7.28 4.18
N ASP A 17 1.70 -7.90 3.88
CA ASP A 17 2.91 -7.79 4.70
C ASP A 17 3.47 -6.36 4.66
N ALA A 18 3.54 -5.75 3.48
CA ALA A 18 3.96 -4.35 3.34
C ALA A 18 3.03 -3.38 4.09
N ARG A 19 1.71 -3.61 4.05
CA ARG A 19 0.72 -2.83 4.80
C ARG A 19 1.01 -2.86 6.29
N LYS A 20 1.20 -4.07 6.85
CA LYS A 20 1.49 -4.27 8.28
C LYS A 20 2.84 -3.66 8.67
N ARG A 21 3.87 -3.85 7.84
CA ARG A 21 5.23 -3.35 8.10
C ARG A 21 5.31 -1.82 8.10
N HIS A 22 4.69 -1.18 7.13
CA HIS A 22 4.77 0.26 6.90
C HIS A 22 3.55 1.04 7.44
N ARG A 23 2.67 0.36 8.20
CA ARG A 23 1.46 0.94 8.79
C ARG A 23 0.59 1.67 7.76
N LEU A 24 0.50 1.11 6.55
CA LEU A 24 -0.31 1.67 5.47
C LEU A 24 -1.80 1.34 5.68
N SER A 25 -2.67 2.22 5.21
CA SER A 25 -4.11 1.98 5.18
C SER A 25 -4.46 1.20 3.90
N HIS A 26 -5.68 0.66 3.82
CA HIS A 26 -6.17 0.06 2.59
C HIS A 26 -6.15 1.05 1.40
N ALA A 27 -6.43 2.33 1.67
CA ALA A 27 -6.34 3.39 0.67
C ALA A 27 -4.89 3.59 0.18
N HIS A 28 -3.92 3.66 1.09
CA HIS A 28 -2.50 3.79 0.74
C HIS A 28 -2.01 2.63 -0.13
N VAL A 29 -2.39 1.40 0.20
CA VAL A 29 -2.03 0.23 -0.59
C VAL A 29 -2.66 0.29 -1.98
N GLN A 30 -3.92 0.72 -2.08
CA GLN A 30 -4.55 0.91 -3.38
C GLN A 30 -3.87 2.00 -4.22
N MET A 31 -3.59 3.17 -3.63
CA MET A 31 -2.87 4.25 -4.31
C MET A 31 -1.52 3.74 -4.82
N ALA A 32 -0.77 3.02 -3.99
CA ALA A 32 0.51 2.44 -4.38
C ALA A 32 0.38 1.44 -5.55
N ARG A 33 -0.71 0.66 -5.60
CA ARG A 33 -0.99 -0.24 -6.74
C ARG A 33 -1.31 0.50 -8.02
N GLU A 34 -2.13 1.55 -7.95
CA GLU A 34 -2.50 2.39 -9.10
C GLU A 34 -1.31 3.20 -9.62
N LEU A 35 -0.41 3.61 -8.72
CA LEU A 35 0.85 4.25 -9.05
C LEU A 35 1.86 3.28 -9.71
N GLY A 36 1.65 1.97 -9.61
CA GLY A 36 2.56 0.94 -10.13
C GLY A 36 3.75 0.66 -9.21
N LEU A 37 3.66 0.99 -7.91
CA LEU A 37 4.70 0.70 -6.93
C LEU A 37 4.76 -0.80 -6.63
N ASN A 38 5.96 -1.27 -6.26
CA ASN A 38 6.20 -2.66 -5.89
C ASN A 38 6.23 -2.79 -4.36
N PRO A 39 5.43 -3.68 -3.75
CA PRO A 39 5.38 -3.86 -2.30
C PRO A 39 6.74 -4.26 -1.70
N LYS A 40 7.60 -4.95 -2.45
CA LYS A 40 8.95 -5.33 -1.99
C LYS A 40 9.91 -4.13 -1.90
N ASN A 41 9.71 -3.12 -2.75
CA ASN A 41 10.59 -1.95 -2.83
C ASN A 41 10.15 -0.84 -1.87
N LEU A 42 8.96 -0.93 -1.28
CA LEU A 42 8.47 0.02 -0.28
C LEU A 42 9.41 0.15 0.93
N GLY A 43 10.10 -0.94 1.29
CA GLY A 43 11.09 -0.93 2.37
C GLY A 43 12.25 0.05 2.16
N GLY A 44 12.72 0.23 0.92
CA GLY A 44 13.75 1.22 0.61
C GLY A 44 13.22 2.66 0.57
N LEU A 45 11.92 2.82 0.32
CA LEU A 45 11.26 4.12 0.36
C LEU A 45 11.04 4.60 1.79
N ASP A 46 10.70 3.67 2.70
CA ASP A 46 10.44 3.92 4.13
C ASP A 46 11.71 4.11 5.00
N ASN A 47 12.66 4.89 4.51
CA ASN A 47 13.87 5.24 5.28
C ASN A 47 13.79 6.62 5.95
N HIS A 48 12.58 7.10 6.22
CA HIS A 48 12.34 8.43 6.82
C HIS A 48 12.97 8.58 8.22
N ARG A 49 13.20 7.46 8.93
CA ARG A 49 13.85 7.48 10.26
C ARG A 49 15.36 7.75 10.19
N GLN A 50 16.02 7.41 9.09
CA GLN A 50 17.44 7.72 8.89
C GLN A 50 17.64 9.03 8.11
N GLN A 51 16.68 9.38 7.25
CA GLN A 51 16.69 10.60 6.45
C GLN A 51 15.49 11.48 6.83
N PRO A 52 15.64 12.38 7.83
CA PRO A 52 14.52 13.15 8.37
C PRO A 52 13.93 14.16 7.38
N TRP A 53 14.66 14.52 6.32
CA TRP A 53 14.16 15.33 5.21
C TRP A 53 13.23 14.55 4.26
N LYS A 54 13.08 13.24 4.44
CA LYS A 54 12.24 12.40 3.60
C LYS A 54 10.88 12.24 4.26
N ALA A 55 9.81 12.52 3.50
CA ALA A 55 8.45 12.33 3.99
C ALA A 55 8.20 10.85 4.36
N PRO A 56 7.41 10.58 5.40
CA PRO A 56 6.95 9.23 5.70
C PRO A 56 6.23 8.61 4.49
N LEU A 57 6.35 7.29 4.36
CA LEU A 57 5.84 6.57 3.18
C LEU A 57 4.34 6.83 2.86
N PRO A 58 3.42 6.93 3.84
CA PRO A 58 2.03 7.29 3.57
C PRO A 58 1.86 8.63 2.84
N GLU A 59 2.50 9.69 3.35
CA GLU A 59 2.44 11.04 2.78
C GLU A 59 3.07 11.09 1.39
N PHE A 60 4.16 10.34 1.20
CA PHE A 60 4.80 10.22 -0.11
C PHE A 60 3.86 9.60 -1.16
N ILE A 61 3.10 8.57 -0.78
CA ILE A 61 2.12 7.93 -1.66
C ILE A 61 0.98 8.91 -1.98
N GLU A 62 0.44 9.61 -0.99
CA GLU A 62 -0.61 10.62 -1.17
C GLU A 62 -0.15 11.75 -2.11
N HIS A 63 1.06 12.27 -1.91
CA HIS A 63 1.62 13.32 -2.76
C HIS A 63 1.80 12.88 -4.21
N LEU A 64 2.33 11.67 -4.43
CA LEU A 64 2.46 11.10 -5.77
C LEU A 64 1.09 10.87 -6.43
N TYR A 65 0.12 10.39 -5.66
CA TYR A 65 -1.23 10.13 -6.15
C TYR A 65 -1.91 11.43 -6.57
N LEU A 66 -1.83 12.47 -5.73
CA LEU A 66 -2.33 13.80 -6.03
C LEU A 66 -1.67 14.39 -7.29
N LYS A 67 -0.34 14.26 -7.42
CA LYS A 67 0.38 14.78 -8.60
C LYS A 67 -0.03 14.09 -9.90
N ARG A 68 -0.33 12.79 -9.87
CA ARG A 68 -0.65 12.01 -11.07
C ARG A 68 -2.13 12.05 -11.45
N PHE A 69 -3.02 12.04 -10.46
CA PHE A 69 -4.47 11.91 -10.67
C PHE A 69 -5.26 13.16 -10.29
N GLY A 70 -4.64 14.15 -9.64
CA GLY A 70 -5.31 15.37 -9.19
C GLY A 70 -6.29 15.14 -8.03
N ARG A 71 -6.17 14.01 -7.33
CA ARG A 71 -7.07 13.60 -6.22
C ARG A 71 -6.24 13.14 -5.05
N GLU A 72 -6.68 13.45 -3.83
CA GLU A 72 -5.96 13.05 -2.62
C GLU A 72 -6.16 11.55 -2.30
N ARG A 73 -7.30 10.97 -2.69
CA ARG A 73 -7.67 9.59 -2.38
C ARG A 73 -8.45 8.93 -3.52
N PRO A 74 -8.37 7.60 -3.68
CA PRO A 74 -9.21 6.86 -4.61
C PRO A 74 -10.68 6.88 -4.17
N GLU A 75 -11.61 7.04 -5.12
CA GLU A 75 -13.05 7.09 -4.86
C GLU A 75 -13.61 5.76 -4.36
N VAL A 76 -13.05 4.64 -4.83
CA VAL A 76 -13.49 3.30 -4.44
C VAL A 76 -12.31 2.55 -3.85
N ILE A 77 -12.32 2.35 -2.53
CA ILE A 77 -11.29 1.58 -1.84
C ILE A 77 -11.62 0.08 -1.90
N LYS A 78 -10.80 -0.71 -2.60
CA LYS A 78 -10.90 -2.18 -2.62
C LYS A 78 -9.99 -2.76 -1.53
N PRO A 79 -10.53 -3.18 -0.38
CA PRO A 79 -9.70 -3.72 0.69
C PRO A 79 -9.04 -5.02 0.24
N LEU A 80 -7.77 -5.19 0.62
CA LEU A 80 -7.10 -6.48 0.56
C LEU A 80 -7.84 -7.48 1.45
N PRO A 81 -7.90 -8.76 1.06
CA PRO A 81 -8.39 -9.81 1.93
C PRO A 81 -7.55 -9.83 3.20
N GLU A 82 -8.21 -9.68 4.35
CA GLU A 82 -7.57 -9.72 5.65
C GLU A 82 -7.28 -11.17 6.00
N GLN A 83 -6.01 -11.49 6.29
CA GLN A 83 -5.69 -12.73 6.99
C GLN A 83 -5.93 -12.47 8.48
N ALA A 84 -7.14 -12.83 8.93
CA ALA A 84 -7.48 -12.96 10.34
C ALA A 84 -6.67 -14.10 10.98
#